data_AF-A0AAV0UG93-F1
#
_entry.id   AF-A0AAV0UG93-F1
#
_cell.length_a   1.000
_cell.length_b   1.000
_cell.length_c   1.000
_cell.angle_alpha   90.00
_cell.angle_beta   90.00
_cell.angle_gamma   90.00
#
_symmetry.space_group_name_H-M   'P 1'
#
loop_
_entity.id
_entity.type
_entity.pdbx_description
1 polymer ?
#
loop_
_entity_poly.entity_id
_entity_poly.type
_entity_poly.pdbx_seq_one_letter_code
_entity_poly.pdbx_strand_id
1 'polypeptide(L)'
;MNASDAGRQIKQMTEHDFNLEKQMLEHNAKLKIQESTNAKRRSVNARSAEIGALRRQKMIARDELLKTLIVEVQSQLKDYTTLDDKNKILLRDLIVQGLIKLFETDVVVAVRAKDVQLAEMMIMEATDKYIATMKKEANLDVSKVKVTVNKIADGMLPDASGSSSMNSFM
;
A
#
# COMPACT_ATOMS: atom_id res chain seq x y z
N MET A 1 33.53 57.66 -63.94
CA MET A 1 33.09 56.30 -63.56
C MET A 1 32.82 55.55 -64.84
N ASN A 2 33.61 54.52 -65.16
CA ASN A 2 33.49 53.81 -66.44
C ASN A 2 32.40 52.74 -66.32
N ALA A 3 31.75 52.36 -67.43
CA ALA A 3 30.61 51.43 -67.42
C ALA A 3 30.90 50.08 -66.71
N SER A 4 32.16 49.65 -66.69
CA SER A 4 32.62 48.45 -65.96
C SER A 4 32.49 48.59 -64.44
N ASP A 5 32.84 49.75 -63.86
CA ASP A 5 32.78 49.99 -62.42
C ASP A 5 31.33 50.06 -61.93
N ALA A 6 30.45 50.67 -62.73
CA ALA A 6 29.01 50.72 -62.47
C ALA A 6 28.41 49.29 -62.46
N GLY A 7 28.76 48.46 -63.45
CA GLY A 7 28.30 47.08 -63.51
C GLY A 7 28.80 46.23 -62.33
N ARG A 8 30.03 46.47 -61.86
CA ARG A 8 30.59 45.77 -60.69
C ARG A 8 29.89 46.18 -59.39
N GLN A 9 29.62 47.47 -59.21
CA GLN A 9 28.92 47.97 -58.02
C GLN A 9 27.48 47.44 -57.95
N ILE A 10 26.76 47.42 -59.08
CA ILE A 10 25.42 46.85 -59.14
C ILE A 10 25.44 45.37 -58.74
N LYS A 11 26.36 44.57 -59.29
CA LYS A 11 26.50 43.15 -58.94
C LYS A 11 26.76 42.94 -57.45
N GLN A 12 27.67 43.72 -56.87
CA GLN A 12 27.98 43.64 -55.43
C GLN A 12 26.78 43.98 -54.56
N MET A 13 26.01 45.01 -54.95
CA MET A 13 24.82 45.42 -54.22
C MET A 13 23.71 44.35 -54.33
N THR A 14 23.48 43.80 -55.53
CA THR A 14 22.51 42.71 -55.73
C THR A 14 22.89 41.44 -54.96
N GLU A 15 24.17 41.09 -54.89
CA GLU A 15 24.63 39.92 -54.13
C GLU A 15 24.46 40.11 -52.61
N HIS A 16 24.75 41.32 -52.11
CA HIS A 16 24.48 41.67 -50.72
C HIS A 16 22.99 41.57 -50.39
N ASP A 17 22.13 42.17 -51.22
CA ASP A 17 20.68 42.16 -50.99
C ASP A 17 20.09 40.76 -51.06
N PHE A 18 20.54 39.93 -52.00
CA PHE A 18 20.16 38.52 -52.09
C PHE A 18 20.56 37.75 -50.82
N ASN A 19 21.78 37.96 -50.33
CA ASN A 19 22.26 37.30 -49.12
C ASN A 19 21.49 37.75 -47.88
N LEU A 20 21.14 39.03 -47.78
CA LEU A 20 20.34 39.58 -46.69
C LEU A 20 18.92 38.98 -46.71
N GLU A 21 18.25 38.99 -47.86
CA GLU A 21 16.91 38.44 -48.00
C GLU A 21 16.89 36.93 -47.69
N LYS A 22 17.87 36.19 -48.17
CA LYS A 22 18.05 34.77 -47.83
C LYS A 22 18.20 34.57 -46.32
N GLN A 23 19.04 35.36 -45.65
CA GLN A 23 19.21 35.29 -44.20
C GLN A 23 17.91 35.60 -43.45
N MET A 24 17.16 36.61 -43.89
CA MET A 24 15.86 36.96 -43.32
C MET A 24 14.85 35.82 -43.48
N LEU A 25 14.77 35.20 -44.66
CA LEU A 25 13.89 34.06 -44.90
C LEU A 25 14.24 32.87 -44.01
N GLU A 26 15.53 32.52 -43.91
CA GLU A 26 15.99 31.45 -43.03
C GLU A 26 15.71 31.75 -41.56
N HIS A 27 15.95 32.99 -41.11
CA HIS A 27 15.68 33.41 -39.74
C HIS A 27 14.19 33.31 -39.41
N ASN A 28 13.33 33.84 -40.28
CA ASN A 28 11.88 33.78 -40.11
C ASN A 28 11.34 32.34 -40.10
N ALA A 29 11.90 31.46 -40.95
CA ALA A 29 11.56 30.04 -40.93
C ALA A 29 11.99 29.36 -39.62
N LYS A 30 13.19 29.65 -39.13
CA LYS A 30 13.71 29.12 -37.85
C LYS A 30 12.82 29.56 -36.67
N LEU A 31 12.42 30.83 -36.62
CA LEU A 31 11.51 31.34 -35.59
C LEU A 31 10.17 30.60 -35.60
N LYS A 32 9.54 30.44 -36.77
CA LYS A 32 8.27 29.70 -36.90
C LYS A 32 8.39 28.24 -36.45
N ILE A 33 9.48 27.56 -36.79
CA ILE A 33 9.75 26.18 -36.35
C ILE A 33 9.95 26.13 -34.84
N GLN A 34 10.71 27.08 -34.28
CA GLN A 34 10.96 27.14 -32.85
C GLN A 34 9.68 27.40 -32.05
N GLU A 35 8.84 28.33 -32.49
CA GLU A 35 7.55 28.64 -31.84
C GLU A 35 6.60 27.45 -31.85
N SER A 36 6.41 26.81 -33.02
CA SER A 36 5.54 25.64 -33.14
C SER A 36 6.05 24.46 -32.31
N THR A 37 7.36 24.23 -32.29
CA THR A 37 7.99 23.19 -31.46
C THR A 37 7.82 23.48 -29.97
N ASN A 38 8.00 24.72 -29.55
CA ASN A 38 7.84 25.14 -28.15
C ASN A 38 6.37 25.01 -27.70
N ALA A 39 5.42 25.42 -28.55
CA ALA A 39 3.99 25.24 -28.29
C ALA A 39 3.64 23.76 -28.12
N LYS A 40 4.17 22.89 -29.00
CA LYS A 40 3.95 21.45 -28.90
C LYS A 40 4.55 20.86 -27.63
N ARG A 41 5.78 21.23 -27.26
CA ARG A 41 6.44 20.80 -26.01
C ARG A 41 5.63 21.21 -24.78
N ARG A 42 5.15 22.46 -24.73
CA ARG A 42 4.30 22.96 -23.63
C ARG A 42 3.01 22.14 -23.51
N SER A 43 2.34 21.87 -24.63
CA SER A 43 1.12 21.05 -24.65
C SER A 43 1.36 19.61 -24.16
N VAL A 44 2.45 18.97 -24.59
CA VAL A 44 2.82 17.62 -24.13
C VAL A 44 3.13 17.61 -22.63
N ASN A 45 3.87 18.59 -22.14
CA ASN A 45 4.20 18.69 -20.72
C ASN A 45 2.94 18.92 -19.86
N ALA A 46 2.04 19.80 -20.30
CA ALA A 46 0.76 20.04 -19.63
C ALA A 46 -0.08 18.76 -19.55
N ARG A 47 -0.21 18.02 -20.67
CA ARG A 47 -0.93 16.74 -20.70
C ARG A 47 -0.29 15.70 -19.78
N SER A 48 1.04 15.63 -19.76
CA SER A 48 1.75 14.71 -18.86
C SER A 48 1.52 15.05 -17.38
N ALA A 49 1.51 16.35 -17.04
CA ALA A 49 1.24 16.81 -15.68
C ALA A 49 -0.20 16.47 -15.25
N GLU A 50 -1.18 16.66 -16.13
CA GLU A 50 -2.59 16.32 -15.90
C GLU A 50 -2.78 14.81 -15.67
N ILE A 51 -2.20 13.97 -16.53
CA ILE A 51 -2.23 12.50 -16.36
C ILE A 51 -1.60 12.09 -15.02
N GLY A 52 -0.49 12.74 -14.65
CA GLY A 52 0.15 12.52 -13.36
C GLY A 52 -0.75 12.90 -12.18
N ALA A 53 -1.46 14.02 -12.26
CA ALA A 53 -2.41 14.47 -11.24
C ALA A 53 -3.59 13.49 -11.10
N LEU A 54 -4.21 13.09 -12.22
CA LEU A 54 -5.30 12.11 -12.23
C LEU A 54 -4.87 10.76 -11.64
N ARG A 55 -3.66 10.30 -11.97
CA ARG A 55 -3.10 9.06 -11.40
C ARG A 55 -2.93 9.17 -9.89
N ARG A 56 -2.42 10.30 -9.38
CA ARG A 56 -2.28 10.54 -7.93
C ARG A 56 -3.65 10.54 -7.25
N GLN A 57 -4.62 11.28 -7.79
CA GLN A 57 -5.97 11.35 -7.24
C GLN A 57 -6.61 9.95 -7.15
N LYS A 58 -6.46 9.12 -8.19
CA LYS A 58 -6.92 7.73 -8.18
C LYS A 58 -6.28 6.91 -7.05
N MET A 59 -4.98 7.10 -6.80
CA MET A 59 -4.29 6.37 -5.72
C MET A 59 -4.74 6.82 -4.34
N ILE A 60 -4.93 8.13 -4.14
CA ILE A 60 -5.46 8.69 -2.90
C ILE A 60 -6.86 8.13 -2.62
N ALA A 61 -7.77 8.19 -3.59
CA ALA A 61 -9.13 7.67 -3.43
C ALA A 61 -9.16 6.17 -3.11
N ARG A 62 -8.23 5.38 -3.68
CA ARG A 62 -8.09 3.95 -3.35
C ARG A 62 -7.62 3.72 -1.92
N ASP A 63 -6.62 4.50 -1.48
CA ASP A 63 -6.08 4.41 -0.13
C ASP A 63 -7.13 4.83 0.92
N GLU A 64 -7.88 5.90 0.67
CA GLU A 64 -9.00 6.33 1.51
C GLU A 64 -10.10 5.28 1.62
N LEU A 65 -10.46 4.64 0.50
CA LEU A 65 -11.42 3.54 0.49
C LEU A 65 -10.92 2.36 1.33
N LEU A 66 -9.66 1.96 1.18
CA LEU A 66 -9.07 0.87 1.95
C LEU A 66 -9.03 1.20 3.46
N LYS A 67 -8.65 2.42 3.83
CA LYS A 67 -8.66 2.88 5.22
C LYS A 67 -10.07 2.83 5.81
N THR A 68 -11.06 3.30 5.07
CA THR A 68 -12.47 3.27 5.50
C THR A 68 -12.95 1.84 5.70
N LEU A 69 -12.67 0.95 4.74
CA LEU A 69 -13.02 -0.47 4.83
C LEU A 69 -12.36 -1.16 6.02
N ILE A 70 -11.09 -0.88 6.29
CA ILE A 70 -10.38 -1.43 7.45
C ILE A 70 -11.06 -0.99 8.74
N VAL A 71 -11.42 0.30 8.87
CA VAL A 71 -12.12 0.82 10.06
C VAL A 71 -13.49 0.17 10.23
N GLU A 72 -14.25 0.02 9.15
CA GLU A 72 -15.57 -0.62 9.15
C GLU A 72 -15.48 -2.09 9.61
N VAL A 73 -14.56 -2.86 9.01
CA VAL A 73 -14.34 -4.27 9.39
C VAL A 73 -13.85 -4.38 10.83
N GLN A 74 -12.97 -3.48 11.28
CA GLN A 74 -12.55 -3.44 12.69
C GLN A 74 -13.72 -3.17 13.63
N SER A 75 -14.69 -2.32 13.24
CA SER A 75 -15.90 -2.09 14.01
C SER A 75 -16.77 -3.35 14.07
N GLN A 76 -17.01 -3.99 12.92
CA GLN A 76 -17.78 -5.24 12.86
C GLN A 76 -17.13 -6.36 13.67
N LEU A 77 -15.79 -6.45 13.67
CA LEU A 77 -15.05 -7.42 14.49
C LEU A 77 -15.20 -7.13 15.99
N LYS A 78 -15.22 -5.86 16.41
CA LYS A 78 -15.50 -5.51 17.81
C LYS A 78 -16.89 -6.00 18.23
N ASP A 79 -17.89 -5.76 17.39
CA ASP A 79 -19.27 -6.22 17.64
C ASP A 79 -19.38 -7.75 17.64
N TYR A 80 -18.56 -8.44 16.85
CA TYR A 80 -18.49 -9.91 16.86
C TYR A 80 -17.93 -10.43 18.19
N THR A 81 -16.95 -9.73 18.78
CA THR A 81 -16.33 -10.11 20.05
C THR A 81 -17.16 -9.77 21.29
N THR A 82 -18.24 -8.98 21.17
CA THR A 82 -19.16 -8.69 22.28
C THR A 82 -20.33 -9.67 22.37
N LEU A 83 -20.56 -10.49 21.34
CA LEU A 83 -21.60 -11.53 21.34
C LEU A 83 -21.06 -12.81 21.99
N ASP A 84 -21.52 -13.12 23.20
CA ASP A 84 -20.98 -14.19 24.06
C ASP A 84 -20.78 -15.53 23.35
N ASP A 85 -21.77 -16.04 22.61
CA ASP A 85 -21.67 -17.37 22.00
C ASP A 85 -20.77 -17.40 20.76
N LYS A 86 -20.74 -16.32 19.98
CA LYS A 86 -19.84 -16.20 18.81
C LYS A 86 -18.40 -15.98 19.26
N ASN A 87 -18.19 -15.21 20.31
CA ASN A 87 -16.88 -14.98 20.89
C ASN A 87 -16.28 -16.26 21.49
N LYS A 88 -17.09 -17.11 22.14
CA LYS A 88 -16.67 -18.45 22.61
C LYS A 88 -16.13 -19.31 21.47
N ILE A 89 -16.91 -19.44 20.39
CA ILE A 89 -16.53 -20.26 19.23
C ILE A 89 -15.25 -19.71 18.60
N LEU A 90 -15.14 -18.39 18.42
CA LEU A 90 -13.97 -17.73 17.87
C LEU A 90 -12.73 -17.99 18.75
N LEU A 91 -12.84 -17.78 20.06
CA LEU A 91 -11.73 -17.95 21.00
C LEU A 91 -11.23 -19.40 21.02
N ARG A 92 -12.15 -20.38 21.06
CA ARG A 92 -11.82 -21.80 20.95
C ARG A 92 -11.05 -22.10 19.66
N ASP A 93 -11.56 -21.65 18.53
CA ASP A 93 -10.95 -21.94 17.22
C ASP A 93 -9.59 -21.25 17.04
N LEU A 94 -9.40 -20.06 17.63
CA LEU A 94 -8.10 -19.39 17.68
C LEU A 94 -7.09 -20.14 18.56
N ILE A 95 -7.51 -20.66 19.71
CA ILE A 95 -6.64 -21.49 20.57
C ILE A 95 -6.21 -22.75 19.81
N VAL A 96 -7.15 -23.46 19.17
CA VAL A 96 -6.85 -24.66 18.36
C VAL A 96 -5.84 -24.33 17.25
N GLN A 97 -6.04 -23.23 16.51
CA GLN A 97 -5.10 -22.82 15.47
C GLN A 97 -3.71 -22.53 16.04
N GLY A 98 -3.63 -21.89 17.21
CA GLY A 98 -2.37 -21.68 17.92
C GLY A 98 -1.67 -22.98 18.29
N LEU A 99 -2.39 -23.93 18.87
CA LEU A 99 -1.86 -25.24 19.26
C LEU A 99 -1.32 -26.03 18.04
N ILE A 100 -2.04 -26.00 16.92
CA ILE A 100 -1.58 -26.64 15.66
C ILE A 100 -0.29 -25.99 15.15
N LYS A 101 -0.18 -24.66 15.21
CA LYS A 101 0.99 -23.94 14.72
C LYS A 101 2.22 -24.08 15.61
N LEU A 102 2.03 -24.11 16.93
CA LEU A 102 3.12 -24.25 17.90
C LEU A 102 3.62 -25.69 17.96
N PHE A 103 2.70 -26.67 18.01
CA PHE A 103 3.04 -28.09 18.11
C PHE A 103 3.97 -28.43 19.28
N GLU A 104 3.74 -27.78 20.43
CA GLU A 104 4.52 -27.96 21.66
C GLU A 104 3.71 -28.68 22.75
N THR A 105 4.41 -29.24 23.74
CA THR A 105 3.80 -30.00 24.84
C THR A 105 3.33 -29.15 26.02
N ASP A 106 3.88 -27.95 26.22
CA ASP A 106 3.43 -27.02 27.28
C ASP A 106 3.19 -25.65 26.63
N VAL A 107 1.92 -25.21 26.62
CA VAL A 107 1.49 -23.97 25.97
C VAL A 107 0.77 -23.10 26.97
N VAL A 108 1.20 -21.84 27.04
CA VAL A 108 0.56 -20.81 27.88
C VAL A 108 -0.22 -19.86 26.98
N VAL A 109 -1.54 -19.81 27.18
CA VAL A 109 -2.46 -18.93 26.46
C VAL A 109 -2.53 -17.58 27.17
N ALA A 110 -2.05 -16.53 26.50
CA ALA A 110 -2.21 -15.15 26.94
C ALA A 110 -3.52 -14.57 26.36
N VAL A 111 -4.39 -14.08 27.25
CA VAL A 111 -5.64 -13.40 26.88
C VAL A 111 -5.74 -12.05 27.58
N ARG A 112 -6.75 -11.25 27.22
CA ARG A 112 -7.06 -10.02 27.94
C ARG A 112 -7.65 -10.35 29.30
N ALA A 113 -7.50 -9.45 30.28
CA ALA A 113 -8.01 -9.64 31.63
C ALA A 113 -9.50 -10.03 31.68
N LYS A 114 -10.33 -9.42 30.82
CA LYS A 114 -11.77 -9.70 30.71
C LYS A 114 -12.11 -11.08 30.13
N ASP A 115 -11.20 -11.65 29.33
CA ASP A 115 -11.44 -12.89 28.58
C ASP A 115 -10.85 -14.12 29.31
N VAL A 116 -10.19 -13.94 30.47
CA VAL A 116 -9.56 -15.03 31.26
C VAL A 116 -10.55 -16.13 31.61
N GLN A 117 -11.71 -15.76 32.16
CA GLN A 117 -12.73 -16.74 32.57
C GLN A 117 -13.27 -17.51 31.35
N LEU A 118 -13.46 -16.82 30.23
CA LEU A 118 -13.93 -17.43 29.00
C LEU A 118 -12.90 -18.41 28.43
N ALA A 119 -11.62 -18.02 28.45
CA ALA A 119 -10.52 -18.85 28.01
C ALA A 119 -10.41 -20.12 28.86
N GLU A 120 -10.50 -20.01 30.19
CA GLU A 120 -10.48 -21.17 31.10
C GLU A 120 -11.58 -22.18 30.78
N MET A 121 -12.79 -21.73 30.45
CA MET A 121 -13.88 -22.62 30.05
C MET A 121 -13.61 -23.30 28.70
N MET A 122 -12.98 -22.60 27.76
CA MET A 122 -12.77 -23.10 26.39
C MET A 122 -11.49 -23.95 26.23
N ILE A 123 -10.53 -23.91 27.17
CA ILE A 123 -9.27 -24.67 27.08
C ILE A 123 -9.54 -26.16 26.89
N MET A 124 -10.45 -26.75 27.68
CA MET A 124 -10.73 -28.18 27.61
C MET A 124 -11.28 -28.55 26.23
N GLU A 125 -12.31 -27.84 25.77
CA GLU A 125 -12.91 -28.07 24.46
C GLU A 125 -11.91 -27.85 23.30
N ALA A 126 -11.07 -26.82 23.41
CA ALA A 126 -10.02 -26.55 22.42
C ALA A 126 -8.95 -27.65 22.40
N THR A 127 -8.55 -28.17 23.55
CA THR A 127 -7.56 -29.25 23.66
C THR A 127 -8.09 -30.54 23.05
N ASP A 128 -9.34 -30.90 23.36
CA ASP A 128 -10.00 -32.09 22.78
C ASP A 128 -10.13 -31.96 21.26
N LYS A 129 -10.52 -30.78 20.77
CA LYS A 129 -10.62 -30.51 19.32
C LYS A 129 -9.26 -30.56 18.64
N TYR A 130 -8.20 -30.07 19.28
CA TYR A 130 -6.83 -30.16 18.78
C TYR A 130 -6.38 -31.62 18.66
N ILE A 131 -6.54 -32.42 19.72
CA ILE A 131 -6.19 -33.86 19.72
C ILE A 131 -6.95 -34.61 18.64
N ALA A 132 -8.26 -34.38 18.53
CA ALA A 132 -9.10 -35.01 17.51
C ALA A 132 -8.67 -34.63 16.09
N THR A 133 -8.34 -33.36 15.86
CA THR A 133 -7.91 -32.86 14.54
C THR A 133 -6.55 -33.43 14.15
N MET A 134 -5.58 -33.45 15.06
CA MET A 134 -4.24 -33.99 14.79
C MET A 134 -4.25 -35.50 14.57
N LYS A 135 -5.09 -36.23 15.30
CA LYS A 135 -5.30 -37.65 15.09
C LYS A 135 -5.97 -37.93 13.73
N LYS A 136 -6.97 -37.13 13.35
CA LYS A 136 -7.72 -37.33 12.11
C LYS A 136 -6.91 -36.98 10.86
N GLU A 137 -6.26 -35.81 10.87
CA GLU A 137 -5.64 -35.25 9.66
C GLU A 137 -4.16 -35.66 9.52
N ALA A 138 -3.46 -35.91 10.63
CA ALA A 138 -2.03 -36.23 10.63
C ALA A 138 -1.68 -37.60 11.25
N ASN A 139 -2.65 -38.31 11.83
CA ASN A 139 -2.44 -39.56 12.58
C ASN A 139 -1.39 -39.43 13.70
N LEU A 140 -1.29 -38.24 14.30
CA LEU A 140 -0.35 -37.92 15.38
C LEU A 140 -1.05 -37.98 16.74
N ASP A 141 -0.38 -38.56 17.73
CA ASP A 141 -0.84 -38.58 19.12
C ASP A 141 -0.23 -37.40 19.88
N VAL A 142 -1.06 -36.41 20.19
CA VAL A 142 -0.72 -35.18 20.91
C VAL A 142 -1.42 -35.10 22.27
N SER A 143 -1.80 -36.23 22.84
CA SER A 143 -2.52 -36.34 24.12
C SER A 143 -1.78 -35.76 25.34
N LYS A 144 -0.47 -35.52 25.24
CA LYS A 144 0.36 -34.97 26.33
C LYS A 144 0.42 -33.45 26.38
N VAL A 145 -0.30 -32.73 25.52
CA VAL A 145 -0.27 -31.26 25.51
C VAL A 145 -0.95 -30.72 26.76
N LYS A 146 -0.20 -29.90 27.49
CA LYS A 146 -0.64 -29.15 28.65
C LYS A 146 -0.91 -27.71 28.22
N VAL A 147 -2.14 -27.26 28.37
CA VAL A 147 -2.55 -25.90 28.04
C VAL A 147 -2.97 -25.18 29.31
N THR A 148 -2.35 -24.03 29.60
CA THR A 148 -2.70 -23.20 30.77
C THR A 148 -2.95 -21.76 30.34
N VAL A 149 -3.79 -21.03 31.08
CA VAL A 149 -4.01 -19.59 30.83
C VAL A 149 -3.09 -18.77 31.71
N ASN A 150 -2.46 -17.75 31.12
CA ASN A 150 -1.65 -16.80 31.86
C ASN A 150 -2.52 -15.95 32.79
N LYS A 151 -2.15 -15.91 34.07
CA LYS A 151 -2.82 -15.10 35.10
C LYS A 151 -1.98 -13.91 35.58
N ILE A 152 -0.77 -13.75 35.04
CA ILE A 152 0.16 -12.68 35.41
C ILE A 152 -0.11 -11.46 34.54
N ALA A 153 -0.30 -10.28 35.15
CA ALA A 153 -0.64 -9.04 34.47
C ALA A 153 0.37 -8.64 33.38
N ASP A 154 1.66 -8.93 33.59
CA ASP A 154 2.77 -8.59 32.67
C ASP A 154 2.76 -9.42 31.37
N GLY A 155 2.02 -10.54 31.34
CA GLY A 155 1.89 -11.38 30.14
C GLY A 155 0.46 -11.51 29.64
N MET A 156 -0.44 -10.61 30.06
CA MET A 156 -1.78 -10.48 29.48
C MET A 156 -1.74 -9.65 28.21
N LEU A 157 -2.67 -9.92 27.28
CA LEU A 157 -2.80 -9.10 26.08
C LEU A 157 -3.42 -7.74 26.46
N PRO A 158 -2.92 -6.63 25.88
CA PRO A 158 -3.51 -5.31 26.12
C PRO A 158 -4.95 -5.23 25.59
N ASP A 159 -5.76 -4.41 26.25
CA ASP A 159 -7.09 -4.09 25.76
C ASP A 159 -7.03 -3.35 24.42
N ALA A 160 -8.10 -3.47 23.63
CA ALA A 160 -8.19 -2.95 22.26
C ALA A 160 -8.19 -1.41 22.14
N SER A 161 -7.84 -0.67 23.21
CA SER A 161 -7.72 0.78 23.21
C SER A 161 -6.43 1.22 22.52
N GLY A 162 -6.46 1.23 21.19
CA GLY A 162 -5.93 2.31 20.34
C GLY A 162 -4.46 2.72 20.40
N SER A 163 -3.55 2.02 21.09
CA SER A 163 -2.10 2.31 21.01
C SER A 163 -1.25 1.08 21.33
N SER A 164 -1.44 -0.03 20.61
CA SER A 164 -0.44 -1.09 20.62
C SER A 164 0.75 -0.69 19.76
N SER A 165 1.80 -0.24 20.45
CA SER A 165 3.18 -0.20 20.01
C SER A 165 3.60 -1.52 19.34
N MET A 166 3.42 -1.62 18.02
CA MET A 166 4.11 -2.60 17.17
C MET A 166 5.56 -2.17 16.91
N ASN A 167 6.30 -1.85 17.97
CA ASN A 167 7.74 -1.61 17.91
C ASN A 167 8.40 -2.45 19.01
N SER A 168 8.64 -3.73 18.73
CA SER A 168 9.70 -4.55 19.35
C SER A 168 9.56 -6.01 18.92
N PHE A 169 9.68 -6.29 17.62
CA PHE A 169 10.17 -7.58 17.13
C PHE A 169 10.86 -7.32 15.78
N MET A 170 12.01 -6.65 15.88
CA MET A 170 13.14 -6.75 14.96
C MET A 170 14.38 -7.00 15.81
#